data_AF-A0A6N8FCV7-F1
#
_entry.id   AF-A0A6N8FCV7-F1
#
_cell.length_a   1.000
_cell.length_b   1.000
_cell.length_c   1.000
_cell.angle_alpha   90.00
_cell.angle_beta   90.00
_cell.angle_gamma   90.00
#
_symmetry.space_group_name_H-M   'P 1'
#
loop_
_entity.id
_entity.type
_entity.pdbx_description
1 polymer ?
#
loop_
_entity_poly.entity_id
_entity_poly.type
_entity_poly.pdbx_seq_one_letter_code
_entity_poly.pdbx_strand_id
1 'polypeptide(L)'
;MNETVLAIKQNANDLELKVSGEGGVTVVNNTETTRASLAPAKLTDIVMSFMTQDDTALFKDSKFSFDFANWKYSSSQYSQPVVRAGKVFRPETFSKTMYMLCTTGARKALLKHIELGKGHVLNVGKLSNSVSVSGSKNVNGENYSYCSYRGYTISIKPN
;
A
#
# COMPACT_ATOMS: atom_id res chain seq x y z
N MET A 1 17.02 10.15 11.00
CA MET A 1 16.82 9.05 10.03
C MET A 1 15.42 8.53 10.27
N ASN A 2 14.57 8.54 9.25
CA ASN A 2 13.19 8.07 9.36
C ASN A 2 13.22 6.55 9.41
N GLU A 3 13.33 6.00 10.61
CA GLU A 3 13.44 4.55 10.81
C GLU A 3 12.05 3.91 10.75
N THR A 4 11.99 2.69 10.21
CA THR A 4 10.79 1.85 10.22
C THR A 4 11.17 0.49 10.76
N VAL A 5 10.40 0.02 11.74
CA VAL A 5 10.59 -1.26 12.41
C VAL A 5 9.32 -2.09 12.22
N LEU A 6 9.52 -3.32 11.78
CA LEU A 6 8.50 -4.36 11.80
C LEU A 6 8.86 -5.34 12.91
N ALA A 7 8.16 -5.26 14.04
CA ALA A 7 8.26 -6.26 15.09
C ALA A 7 7.42 -7.47 14.69
N ILE A 8 8.03 -8.66 14.72
CA ILE A 8 7.36 -9.93 14.43
C ILE A 8 7.45 -10.77 15.69
N LYS A 9 6.29 -11.17 16.22
CA LYS A 9 6.17 -12.12 17.31
C LYS A 9 5.53 -13.39 16.77
N GLN A 10 6.26 -14.49 16.91
CA GLN A 10 5.79 -15.80 16.52
C GLN A 10 5.11 -16.48 17.71
N ASN A 11 3.85 -16.92 17.53
CA ASN A 11 3.24 -17.89 18.43
C ASN A 11 3.14 -19.25 17.73
N ALA A 12 2.49 -20.24 18.36
CA ALA A 12 2.53 -21.64 17.91
C ALA A 12 2.12 -21.83 16.44
N ASN A 13 1.07 -21.13 15.98
CA ASN A 13 0.51 -21.28 14.62
C ASN A 13 0.20 -19.95 13.92
N ASP A 14 0.64 -18.81 14.49
CA ASP A 14 0.38 -17.49 13.93
C ASP A 14 1.57 -16.54 14.12
N LEU A 15 1.57 -15.48 13.32
CA LEU A 15 2.52 -14.37 13.43
C LEU A 15 1.75 -13.09 13.75
N GLU A 16 2.13 -12.43 14.84
CA GLU A 16 1.72 -11.08 15.17
C GLU A 16 2.77 -10.11 14.64
N LEU A 17 2.35 -9.14 13.83
CA LEU A 17 3.19 -8.11 13.25
C LEU A 17 2.76 -6.76 13.83
N LYS A 18 3.74 -5.91 14.16
CA LYS A 18 3.50 -4.53 14.58
C LYS A 18 4.49 -3.58 13.91
N VAL A 19 3.97 -2.48 13.38
CA VAL A 19 4.78 -1.44 12.75
C VAL A 19 5.03 -0.28 13.72
N SER A 20 6.28 0.18 13.76
CA SER A 20 6.69 1.38 14.48
C SER A 20 7.68 2.18 13.63
N GLY A 21 7.74 3.49 13.85
CA GLY A 21 8.56 4.42 13.12
C GLY A 21 7.79 5.37 12.19
N GLU A 22 8.54 6.19 11.49
CA GLU A 22 8.01 7.31 10.67
C GLU A 22 7.53 6.86 9.30
N GLY A 23 8.03 5.73 8.81
CA GLY A 23 7.64 5.15 7.53
C GLY A 23 6.50 4.14 7.65
N GLY A 24 6.63 3.04 6.91
CA GLY A 24 5.62 2.00 6.89
C GLY A 24 6.07 0.75 6.14
N VAL A 25 5.26 -0.29 6.24
CA VAL A 25 5.52 -1.63 5.73
C VAL A 25 4.46 -1.97 4.69
N THR A 26 4.91 -2.34 3.50
CA THR A 26 4.03 -2.83 2.43
C THR A 26 3.93 -4.34 2.51
N VAL A 27 2.71 -4.85 2.67
CA VAL A 27 2.40 -6.29 2.59
C VAL A 27 1.86 -6.58 1.19
N VAL A 28 2.56 -7.43 0.45
CA VAL A 28 2.19 -7.83 -0.90
C VAL A 28 1.72 -9.28 -0.87
N ASN A 29 0.43 -9.50 -1.11
CA ASN A 29 -0.10 -10.82 -1.36
C ASN A 29 -0.15 -11.07 -2.87
N ASN A 30 0.53 -12.13 -3.29
CA ASN A 30 0.68 -12.49 -4.67
C ASN A 30 0.47 -14.00 -4.80
N THR A 31 -0.80 -14.41 -4.85
CA THR A 31 -1.18 -15.83 -4.97
C THR A 31 -1.13 -16.36 -6.40
N GLU A 32 -0.99 -15.51 -7.42
CA GLU A 32 -1.11 -15.90 -8.84
C GLU A 32 0.06 -15.49 -9.76
N THR A 33 1.24 -15.13 -9.24
CA THR A 33 2.40 -14.98 -10.14
C THR A 33 3.07 -16.33 -10.38
N THR A 34 2.44 -17.17 -11.21
CA THR A 34 3.10 -18.30 -11.86
C THR A 34 4.33 -17.79 -12.62
N ARG A 35 5.52 -18.08 -12.08
CA ARG A 35 6.80 -17.91 -12.77
C ARG A 35 6.89 -18.94 -13.89
N ALA A 36 7.05 -18.49 -15.14
CA ALA A 36 7.91 -19.07 -16.17
C ALA A 36 7.43 -18.67 -17.58
N SER A 37 7.61 -17.42 -17.97
CA SER A 37 7.84 -17.14 -19.39
C SER A 37 8.76 -15.95 -19.53
N LEU A 38 9.68 -16.00 -20.49
CA LEU A 38 10.62 -14.94 -20.85
C LEU A 38 9.93 -13.71 -21.48
N ALA A 39 8.60 -13.70 -21.56
CA ALA A 39 7.82 -12.55 -22.00
C ALA A 39 7.63 -11.56 -20.84
N PRO A 40 7.51 -10.24 -21.09
CA PRO A 40 7.20 -9.26 -20.04
C PRO A 40 5.86 -9.65 -19.40
N ALA A 41 5.94 -10.30 -18.24
CA ALA A 41 4.79 -10.87 -17.58
C ALA A 41 3.80 -9.74 -17.24
N LYS A 42 2.60 -9.85 -17.78
CA LYS A 42 1.45 -9.10 -17.29
C LYS A 42 1.24 -9.53 -15.84
N LEU A 43 1.50 -8.62 -14.90
CA LEU A 43 1.23 -8.86 -13.49
C LEU A 43 -0.17 -8.32 -13.21
N THR A 44 -1.12 -9.18 -12.90
CA THR A 44 -2.45 -8.77 -12.44
C THR A 44 -2.72 -9.26 -11.04
N ASP A 45 -3.72 -8.66 -10.42
CA ASP A 45 -4.31 -9.15 -9.17
C ASP A 45 -3.34 -9.21 -7.98
N ILE A 46 -2.28 -8.39 -8.03
CA ILE A 46 -1.41 -8.16 -6.87
C ILE A 46 -2.22 -7.39 -5.83
N VAL A 47 -2.44 -7.99 -4.66
CA VAL A 47 -3.12 -7.33 -3.55
C VAL A 47 -2.07 -6.75 -2.62
N MET A 48 -2.10 -5.43 -2.46
CA MET A 48 -1.19 -4.66 -1.64
C MET A 48 -1.92 -4.04 -0.45
N SER A 49 -1.28 -4.11 0.71
CA SER A 49 -1.67 -3.40 1.92
C SER A 49 -0.46 -2.64 2.44
N PHE A 50 -0.68 -1.55 3.17
CA PHE A 50 0.36 -0.71 3.74
C PHE A 50 0.01 -0.37 5.17
N MET A 51 0.94 -0.66 6.07
CA MET A 51 0.85 -0.48 7.51
C MET A 51 1.83 0.60 7.94
N THR A 52 1.44 1.46 8.86
CA THR A 52 2.31 2.49 9.43
C THR A 52 2.25 2.44 10.96
N GLN A 53 2.85 3.43 11.63
CA GLN A 53 2.92 3.54 13.09
C GLN A 53 1.69 2.96 13.83
N ASP A 54 1.97 2.07 14.78
CA ASP A 54 1.04 1.35 15.66
C ASP A 54 0.06 0.40 14.99
N ASP A 55 0.10 0.24 13.67
CA ASP A 55 -0.71 -0.79 13.02
C ASP A 55 -0.20 -2.18 13.38
N THR A 56 -1.15 -3.11 13.48
CA THR A 56 -0.86 -4.51 13.69
C THR A 56 -1.47 -5.37 12.60
N ALA A 57 -0.90 -6.55 12.41
CA ALA A 57 -1.48 -7.57 11.57
C ALA A 57 -1.29 -8.94 12.20
N LEU A 58 -2.30 -9.79 12.08
CA LEU A 58 -2.23 -11.20 12.44
C LEU A 58 -2.17 -12.02 11.14
N PHE A 59 -1.11 -12.80 10.98
CA PHE A 59 -1.02 -13.80 9.92
C PHE A 59 -1.39 -15.17 10.49
N LYS A 60 -2.52 -15.71 10.04
CA LYS A 60 -3.05 -17.00 10.48
C LYS A 60 -3.82 -17.65 9.33
N ASP A 61 -3.74 -18.97 9.20
CA ASP A 61 -4.42 -19.74 8.15
C ASP A 61 -4.17 -19.18 6.73
N SER A 62 -2.91 -18.82 6.47
CA SER A 62 -2.44 -18.22 5.21
C SER A 62 -3.10 -16.89 4.83
N LYS A 63 -3.67 -16.17 5.80
CA LYS A 63 -4.36 -14.88 5.60
C LYS A 63 -3.84 -13.83 6.59
N PHE A 64 -3.77 -12.59 6.11
CA PHE A 64 -3.55 -11.43 6.96
C PHE A 64 -4.88 -10.83 7.40
N SER A 65 -5.05 -10.64 8.71
CA SER A 65 -6.00 -9.71 9.28
C SER A 65 -5.25 -8.45 9.69
N PHE A 66 -5.74 -7.28 9.30
CA PHE A 66 -5.11 -5.99 9.63
C PHE A 66 -5.97 -5.26 10.65
N ASP A 67 -5.32 -4.75 11.70
CA ASP A 67 -5.93 -3.88 12.69
C ASP A 67 -5.15 -2.56 12.73
N PHE A 68 -5.83 -1.49 12.35
CA PHE A 68 -5.21 -0.18 12.22
C PHE A 68 -5.31 0.59 13.52
N ALA A 69 -4.28 1.38 13.80
CA ALA A 69 -4.19 2.13 15.05
C ALA A 69 -5.45 2.98 15.32
N ASN A 70 -5.94 2.94 16.55
CA ASN A 70 -7.21 3.56 16.97
C ASN A 70 -7.27 5.09 16.82
N TRP A 71 -6.12 5.76 16.69
CA TRP A 71 -6.02 7.18 16.44
C TRP A 71 -6.16 7.54 14.95
N LYS A 72 -6.18 6.55 14.06
CA LYS A 72 -6.47 6.73 12.63
C LYS A 72 -7.96 6.62 12.39
N TYR A 73 -8.48 7.50 11.55
CA TYR A 73 -9.89 7.57 11.18
C TYR A 73 -10.05 7.35 9.68
N SER A 74 -11.25 6.96 9.26
CA SER A 74 -11.53 6.76 7.84
C SER A 74 -11.24 8.03 7.05
N SER A 75 -10.44 7.90 5.99
CA SER A 75 -10.05 9.04 5.18
C SER A 75 -11.28 9.66 4.49
N SER A 76 -11.24 10.99 4.33
CA SER A 76 -12.33 11.77 3.73
C SER A 76 -12.74 11.24 2.35
N GLN A 77 -14.02 10.90 2.18
CA GLN A 77 -14.60 10.52 0.90
C GLN A 77 -15.24 11.69 0.14
N TYR A 78 -15.13 12.92 0.66
CA TYR A 78 -15.81 14.09 0.10
C TYR A 78 -15.31 14.46 -1.30
N SER A 79 -14.04 14.18 -1.63
CA SER A 79 -13.50 14.36 -2.98
C SER A 79 -13.07 13.03 -3.57
N GLN A 80 -13.47 12.77 -4.82
CA GLN A 80 -13.04 11.61 -5.61
C GLN A 80 -12.19 12.09 -6.80
N PRO A 81 -10.97 12.61 -6.55
CA PRO A 81 -10.16 13.15 -7.61
C PRO A 81 -9.71 12.05 -8.59
N VAL A 82 -9.38 12.47 -9.80
CA VAL A 82 -8.70 11.62 -10.77
C VAL A 82 -7.22 11.54 -10.38
N VAL A 83 -6.78 10.38 -9.89
CA VAL A 83 -5.38 10.18 -9.48
C VAL A 83 -4.57 9.64 -10.66
N ARG A 84 -3.60 10.41 -11.14
CA ARG A 84 -2.69 10.04 -12.24
C ARG A 84 -1.27 10.45 -11.95
N ALA A 85 -0.31 9.63 -12.37
CA ALA A 85 1.11 9.95 -12.25
C ALA A 85 1.92 9.45 -13.44
N GLY A 86 2.95 10.18 -13.83
CA GLY A 86 3.98 9.76 -14.80
C GLY A 86 5.31 9.48 -14.10
N LYS A 87 6.21 8.71 -14.70
CA LYS A 87 7.51 8.30 -14.12
C LYS A 87 7.36 7.56 -12.78
N VAL A 88 6.37 6.66 -12.70
CA VAL A 88 5.96 6.02 -11.42
C VAL A 88 7.07 5.29 -10.66
N PHE A 89 8.08 4.72 -11.34
CA PHE A 89 9.19 4.02 -10.66
C PHE A 89 10.18 4.94 -9.95
N ARG A 90 9.97 6.27 -9.97
CA ARG A 90 10.65 7.17 -9.03
C ARG A 90 10.04 6.97 -7.63
N PRO A 91 10.83 6.69 -6.58
CA PRO A 91 10.32 6.34 -5.25
C PRO A 91 9.26 7.31 -4.73
N GLU A 92 9.51 8.62 -4.84
CA GLU A 92 8.57 9.65 -4.39
C GLU A 92 7.26 9.67 -5.17
N THR A 93 7.28 9.32 -6.45
CA THR A 93 6.10 9.43 -7.30
C THR A 93 5.09 8.35 -6.94
N PHE A 94 5.56 7.11 -6.78
CA PHE A 94 4.70 6.03 -6.32
C PHE A 94 4.14 6.32 -4.93
N SER A 95 5.00 6.65 -3.96
CA SER A 95 4.55 6.88 -2.58
C SER A 95 3.56 8.05 -2.47
N LYS A 96 3.82 9.19 -3.13
CA LYS A 96 2.89 10.33 -3.17
C LYS A 96 1.54 9.96 -3.81
N THR A 97 1.55 9.18 -4.88
CA THR A 97 0.31 8.76 -5.56
C THR A 97 -0.51 7.80 -4.70
N MET A 98 0.15 6.85 -4.04
CA MET A 98 -0.49 5.91 -3.12
C MET A 98 -1.04 6.62 -1.89
N TYR A 99 -0.30 7.60 -1.35
CA TYR A 99 -0.75 8.45 -0.26
C TYR A 99 -2.01 9.23 -0.66
N MET A 100 -2.02 9.87 -1.83
CA MET A 100 -3.20 10.56 -2.36
C MET A 100 -4.40 9.62 -2.55
N LEU A 101 -4.17 8.41 -3.07
CA LEU A 101 -5.23 7.41 -3.18
C LEU A 101 -5.74 6.97 -1.80
N CYS A 102 -4.88 6.95 -0.78
CA CYS A 102 -5.23 6.59 0.59
C CYS A 102 -6.03 7.68 1.30
N THR A 103 -5.65 8.95 1.16
CA THR A 103 -6.26 10.07 1.89
C THR A 103 -7.48 10.69 1.20
N THR A 104 -7.86 10.20 0.03
CA THR A 104 -9.01 10.70 -0.76
C THR A 104 -10.05 9.61 -1.06
N GLY A 105 -11.22 10.02 -1.51
CA GLY A 105 -12.30 9.14 -1.98
C GLY A 105 -12.04 8.48 -3.34
N ALA A 106 -10.88 8.73 -3.99
CA ALA A 106 -10.56 8.12 -5.26
C ALA A 106 -10.56 6.59 -5.17
N ARG A 107 -11.22 5.92 -6.13
CA ARG A 107 -11.31 4.45 -6.19
C ARG A 107 -10.20 3.80 -7.00
N LYS A 108 -9.54 4.58 -7.86
CA LYS A 108 -8.50 4.11 -8.77
C LYS A 108 -7.45 5.18 -9.02
N ALA A 109 -6.24 4.73 -9.34
CA ALA A 109 -5.16 5.56 -9.85
C ALA A 109 -4.58 4.93 -11.12
N LEU A 110 -4.24 5.78 -12.10
CA LEU A 110 -3.53 5.36 -13.30
C LEU A 110 -2.11 5.93 -13.28
N LEU A 111 -1.12 5.06 -13.15
CA LEU A 111 0.28 5.45 -13.13
C LEU A 111 0.97 4.94 -14.39
N LYS A 112 1.83 5.77 -14.97
CA LYS A 112 2.56 5.45 -16.19
C LYS A 112 4.05 5.60 -15.95
N HIS A 113 4.85 4.74 -16.57
CA HIS A 113 6.27 4.93 -16.74
C HIS A 113 6.60 4.64 -18.20
N ILE A 114 7.25 5.59 -18.88
CA ILE A 114 7.62 5.47 -20.29
C ILE A 114 9.08 5.93 -20.38
N GLU A 115 9.93 5.07 -20.92
CA GLU A 115 11.36 5.31 -21.12
C GLU A 115 11.80 4.68 -22.44
N LEU A 116 12.40 5.48 -23.33
CA LEU A 116 12.93 5.02 -24.63
C LEU A 116 11.93 4.22 -25.48
N GLY A 117 10.65 4.64 -25.50
CA GLY A 117 9.59 4.00 -26.29
C GLY A 117 9.04 2.68 -25.72
N LYS A 118 9.59 2.20 -24.60
CA LYS A 118 9.04 1.10 -23.81
C LYS A 118 8.38 1.68 -22.56
N GLY A 119 7.26 1.12 -22.14
CA GLY A 119 6.57 1.63 -20.97
C GLY A 119 5.75 0.60 -20.24
N HIS A 120 5.33 0.98 -19.04
CA HIS A 120 4.40 0.24 -18.22
C HIS A 120 3.27 1.16 -17.79
N VAL A 121 2.05 0.62 -17.86
CA VAL A 121 0.88 1.21 -17.24
C VAL A 121 0.54 0.38 -16.01
N LEU A 122 0.51 1.06 -14.87
CA LEU A 122 0.08 0.52 -13.60
C LEU A 122 -1.33 1.04 -13.31
N ASN A 123 -2.26 0.14 -13.13
CA ASN A 123 -3.59 0.45 -12.64
C ASN A 123 -3.65 0.04 -11.18
N VAL A 124 -3.93 1.00 -10.31
CA VAL A 124 -4.19 0.74 -8.89
C VAL A 124 -5.67 0.92 -8.65
N GLY A 125 -6.30 -0.06 -8.01
CA GLY A 125 -7.71 -0.07 -7.66
C GLY A 125 -7.90 -0.39 -6.18
N LYS A 126 -9.08 -0.07 -5.65
CA LYS A 126 -9.51 -0.44 -4.30
C LYS A 126 -10.49 -1.60 -4.38
N LEU A 127 -10.23 -2.70 -3.67
CA LEU A 127 -11.22 -3.78 -3.52
C LEU A 127 -12.48 -3.26 -2.82
N SER A 128 -13.61 -3.97 -2.98
CA SER A 128 -14.88 -3.61 -2.34
C SER A 128 -14.79 -3.56 -0.80
N ASN A 129 -13.98 -4.45 -0.22
CA ASN A 129 -13.70 -4.52 1.22
C ASN A 129 -12.42 -3.78 1.65
N SER A 130 -11.84 -2.98 0.75
CA SER A 130 -10.67 -2.15 1.09
C SER A 130 -11.00 -1.16 2.18
N VAL A 131 -9.99 -0.84 2.98
CA VAL A 131 -10.07 0.17 4.03
C VAL A 131 -8.89 1.12 3.86
N SER A 132 -9.14 2.41 4.01
CA SER A 132 -8.12 3.46 4.07
C SER A 132 -8.38 4.27 5.34
N VAL A 133 -7.36 4.43 6.17
CA VAL A 133 -7.42 5.26 7.37
C VAL A 133 -6.20 6.16 7.43
N SER A 134 -6.37 7.34 7.99
CA SER A 134 -5.32 8.33 8.13
C SER A 134 -5.40 9.01 9.48
N GLY A 135 -4.29 9.58 9.92
CA GLY A 135 -4.21 10.39 11.12
C GLY A 135 -2.83 10.99 11.26
N SER A 136 -2.64 11.79 12.28
CA SER A 136 -1.34 12.37 12.61
C SER A 136 -0.96 12.02 14.03
N LYS A 137 0.34 11.81 14.27
CA LYS A 137 0.87 11.50 15.60
C LYS A 137 2.15 12.28 15.83
N ASN A 138 2.33 12.78 17.05
CA ASN A 138 3.60 13.32 17.47
C ASN A 138 4.53 12.15 17.87
N VAL A 139 5.69 12.07 17.24
CA VAL A 139 6.74 11.10 17.54
C VAL A 139 8.02 11.89 17.78
N ASN A 140 8.58 11.81 18.98
CA ASN A 140 9.81 12.51 19.37
C ASN A 140 9.79 14.04 19.13
N GLY A 141 8.63 14.68 19.30
CA GLY A 141 8.47 16.13 19.11
C GLY A 141 8.10 16.55 17.69
N GLU A 142 8.15 15.65 16.71
CA GLU A 142 7.75 15.92 15.32
C GLU A 142 6.37 15.34 15.00
N ASN A 143 5.57 16.08 14.25
CA ASN A 143 4.24 15.64 13.83
C ASN A 143 4.33 14.92 12.48
N TYR A 144 4.06 13.63 12.49
CA TYR A 144 4.00 12.81 11.28
C TYR A 144 2.57 12.55 10.87
N SER A 145 2.31 12.62 9.57
CA SER A 145 1.02 12.28 8.98
C SER A 145 1.11 10.91 8.33
N TYR A 146 0.20 10.03 8.71
CA TYR A 146 0.20 8.64 8.32
C TYR A 146 -1.05 8.31 7.52
N CYS A 147 -0.91 7.39 6.56
CA CYS A 147 -2.04 6.75 5.91
C CYS A 147 -1.77 5.25 5.77
N SER A 148 -2.73 4.45 6.22
CA SER A 148 -2.68 3.00 6.17
C SER A 148 -3.84 2.49 5.33
N TYR A 149 -3.60 1.42 4.59
CA TYR A 149 -4.65 0.83 3.76
C TYR A 149 -4.49 -0.67 3.62
N ARG A 150 -5.60 -1.35 3.33
CA ARG A 150 -5.61 -2.76 2.94
C ARG A 150 -6.43 -2.97 1.68
N GLY A 151 -6.05 -4.00 0.91
CA GLY A 151 -6.86 -4.46 -0.22
C GLY A 151 -6.81 -3.53 -1.43
N TYR A 152 -5.64 -2.99 -1.77
CA TYR A 152 -5.46 -2.30 -3.04
C TYR A 152 -4.97 -3.30 -4.10
N THR A 153 -5.56 -3.28 -5.28
CA THR A 153 -5.16 -4.14 -6.39
C THR A 153 -4.19 -3.39 -7.29
N ILE A 154 -3.09 -4.02 -7.71
CA ILE A 154 -2.18 -3.48 -8.70
C ILE A 154 -2.18 -4.39 -9.93
N SER A 155 -2.35 -3.80 -11.10
CA SER A 155 -2.17 -4.45 -12.39
C SER A 155 -1.16 -3.69 -13.23
N ILE A 156 -0.13 -4.39 -13.70
CA ILE A 156 0.97 -3.85 -14.50
C ILE A 156 0.88 -4.46 -15.90
N LYS A 157 0.82 -3.59 -16.91
CA LYS A 157 0.79 -3.98 -18.32
C LYS A 157 1.88 -3.22 -19.07
N PRO A 158 2.55 -3.83 -20.06
CA PRO A 158 3.32 -3.07 -21.05
C PRO A 158 2.42 -2.01 -21.71
N ASN A 159 2.98 -0.82 -21.94
CA ASN A 159 2.33 0.27 -22.67
C ASN A 159 2.58 0.15 -24.17
#